data_AF-A0A939Y6N0-F1
#
_entry.id   AF-A0A939Y6N0-F1
#
_cell.length_a   1.000
_cell.length_b   1.000
_cell.length_c   1.000
_cell.angle_alpha   90.00
_cell.angle_beta   90.00
_cell.angle_gamma   90.00
#
_symmetry.space_group_name_H-M   'P 1'
#
loop_
_entity.id
_entity.type
_entity.pdbx_description
1 polymer ?
#
loop_
_entity_poly.entity_id
_entity_poly.type
_entity_poly.pdbx_seq_one_letter_code
_entity_poly.pdbx_strand_id
1 'polypeptide(L)'
;MNKHILSLLALLLMLCACGGDDTNQKASCMLSDARFALKYGHYAEARDSIMALRQKYPTAIEARRQAILLLDSIEMTAAADSMKNAQGEEWERLHIKQQFFERKLLEDKKKDAE
;
A
#
# COMPACT_ATOMS: atom_id res chain seq x y z
N MET A 1 32.85 33.41 4.64
CA MET A 1 31.83 32.51 4.03
C MET A 1 31.48 33.10 2.67
N ASN A 2 31.92 32.46 1.58
CA ASN A 2 31.88 33.06 0.25
C ASN A 2 30.43 33.20 -0.22
N LYS A 3 30.04 34.42 -0.61
CA LYS A 3 28.67 34.79 -1.03
C LYS A 3 28.15 33.88 -2.17
N HIS A 4 29.07 33.36 -2.97
CA HIS A 4 28.80 32.40 -4.05
C HIS A 4 28.36 31.02 -3.55
N ILE A 5 28.87 30.56 -2.41
CA ILE A 5 28.49 29.26 -1.81
C ILE A 5 27.07 29.35 -1.25
N LEU A 6 26.71 30.47 -0.61
CA LEU A 6 25.36 30.72 -0.11
C LEU A 6 24.33 30.81 -1.25
N SER A 7 24.72 31.46 -2.36
CA SER A 7 23.89 31.58 -3.56
C SER A 7 23.65 30.24 -4.26
N LEU A 8 24.65 29.36 -4.31
CA LEU A 8 24.51 28.01 -4.88
C LEU A 8 23.62 27.10 -4.03
N LEU A 9 23.75 27.19 -2.70
CA LEU A 9 22.92 26.41 -1.77
C LEU A 9 21.43 26.82 -1.85
N ALA A 10 21.16 28.13 -1.98
CA ALA A 10 19.81 28.65 -2.14
C ALA A 10 19.17 28.23 -3.48
N LEU A 11 19.95 28.16 -4.57
CA LEU A 11 19.46 27.70 -5.87
C LEU A 11 19.12 26.19 -5.85
N LEU A 12 19.88 25.39 -5.10
CA LEU A 12 19.64 23.96 -4.93
C LEU A 12 18.36 23.67 -4.11
N LEU A 13 18.06 24.50 -3.10
CA LEU A 13 16.84 24.41 -2.29
C LEU A 13 15.57 24.76 -3.07
N MET A 14 15.65 25.64 -4.08
CA MET A 14 14.49 26.02 -4.91
C MET A 14 14.06 24.92 -5.89
N LEU A 15 14.95 23.98 -6.26
CA LEU A 15 14.59 22.83 -7.12
C LEU A 15 13.72 21.79 -6.41
N CYS A 16 13.64 21.81 -5.07
CA CYS A 16 12.79 20.91 -4.29
C CYS A 16 11.36 21.44 -4.05
N ALA A 17 11.04 22.67 -4.45
CA ALA A 17 9.83 23.37 -4.02
C ALA A 17 8.64 23.33 -5.00
N CYS A 18 8.80 22.79 -6.21
CA CYS A 18 7.76 22.86 -7.25
C CYS A 18 7.35 21.47 -7.74
N GLY A 19 6.35 20.88 -7.09
CA GLY A 19 5.72 19.63 -7.54
C GLY A 19 4.78 18.96 -6.55
N GLY A 20 4.77 19.38 -5.28
CA GLY A 20 4.05 18.68 -4.21
C GLY A 20 2.54 18.59 -4.38
N ASP A 21 1.86 19.69 -4.75
CA ASP A 21 0.39 19.75 -4.71
C ASP A 21 -0.29 18.90 -5.79
N ASP A 22 0.14 19.02 -7.05
CA ASP A 22 -0.43 18.22 -8.16
C ASP A 22 -0.10 16.72 -8.00
N THR A 23 1.10 16.41 -7.51
CA THR A 23 1.52 15.02 -7.24
C THR A 23 0.66 14.38 -6.15
N ASN A 24 0.42 15.09 -5.04
CA ASN A 24 -0.40 14.59 -3.94
C ASN A 24 -1.87 14.44 -4.35
N GLN A 25 -2.39 15.38 -5.14
CA GLN A 25 -3.77 15.30 -5.65
C GLN A 25 -3.95 14.08 -6.55
N LYS A 26 -3.07 13.88 -7.54
CA LYS A 26 -3.13 12.72 -8.45
C LYS A 26 -2.96 11.39 -7.71
N ALA A 27 -2.07 11.32 -6.73
CA ALA A 27 -1.93 10.14 -5.88
C ALA A 27 -3.22 9.86 -5.08
N SER A 28 -3.89 10.90 -4.59
CA SER A 28 -5.16 10.79 -3.87
C SER A 28 -6.30 10.31 -4.78
N CYS A 29 -6.34 10.74 -6.05
CA CYS A 29 -7.29 10.20 -7.04
C CYS A 29 -7.08 8.70 -7.26
N MET A 30 -5.84 8.24 -7.46
CA MET A 30 -5.54 6.81 -7.60
C MET A 30 -5.92 5.99 -6.37
N LEU A 31 -5.77 6.55 -5.17
CA LEU A 31 -6.28 5.94 -3.94
C LEU A 31 -7.80 5.79 -3.95
N SER A 32 -8.52 6.82 -4.40
CA SER A 32 -9.98 6.77 -4.52
C SER A 32 -10.42 5.67 -5.50
N ASP A 33 -9.75 5.56 -6.65
CA ASP A 33 -10.04 4.53 -7.65
C ASP A 33 -9.80 3.12 -7.08
N ALA A 34 -8.70 2.92 -6.35
CA ALA A 34 -8.44 1.64 -5.67
C ALA A 34 -9.52 1.29 -4.63
N ARG A 35 -10.01 2.29 -3.87
CA ARG A 35 -11.12 2.09 -2.91
C ARG A 35 -12.42 1.74 -3.62
N PHE A 36 -12.67 2.35 -4.77
CA PHE A 36 -13.83 2.03 -5.60
C PHE A 36 -13.72 0.60 -6.11
N ALA A 37 -12.61 0.22 -6.74
CA ALA A 37 -12.37 -1.15 -7.20
C ALA A 37 -12.56 -2.19 -6.08
N LEU A 38 -12.02 -1.93 -4.88
CA LEU A 38 -12.24 -2.78 -3.71
C LEU A 38 -13.73 -2.92 -3.36
N LYS A 39 -14.48 -1.81 -3.33
CA LYS A 39 -15.91 -1.80 -3.01
C LYS A 39 -16.74 -2.70 -3.94
N TYR A 40 -16.33 -2.83 -5.20
CA TYR A 40 -16.99 -3.69 -6.20
C TYR A 40 -16.36 -5.09 -6.31
N GLY A 41 -15.43 -5.45 -5.43
CA GLY A 41 -14.78 -6.76 -5.44
C GLY A 41 -13.75 -6.96 -6.56
N HIS A 42 -13.35 -5.88 -7.25
CA HIS A 42 -12.32 -5.92 -8.29
C HIS A 42 -10.92 -5.93 -7.67
N TYR A 43 -10.58 -7.01 -6.97
CA TYR A 43 -9.37 -7.08 -6.15
C TYR A 43 -8.07 -6.92 -6.95
N ALA A 44 -8.00 -7.45 -8.18
CA ALA A 44 -6.81 -7.30 -9.04
C ALA A 44 -6.59 -5.84 -9.44
N GLU A 45 -7.63 -5.16 -9.93
CA GLU A 45 -7.60 -3.75 -10.31
C GLU A 45 -7.22 -2.84 -9.13
N ALA A 46 -7.75 -3.15 -7.94
CA ALA A 46 -7.41 -2.43 -6.71
C ALA A 46 -5.91 -2.58 -6.36
N ARG A 47 -5.34 -3.79 -6.47
CA ARG A 47 -3.90 -4.04 -6.24
C ARG A 47 -3.03 -3.30 -7.25
N ASP A 48 -3.37 -3.39 -8.53
CA ASP A 48 -2.61 -2.76 -9.61
C ASP A 48 -2.58 -1.23 -9.43
N SER A 49 -3.71 -0.65 -9.03
CA SER A 49 -3.82 0.78 -8.72
C SER A 49 -2.90 1.19 -7.55
N ILE A 50 -2.84 0.37 -6.50
CA ILE A 50 -1.93 0.61 -5.36
C ILE A 50 -0.45 0.51 -5.78
N MET A 51 -0.08 -0.51 -6.57
CA MET A 51 1.30 -0.69 -7.02
C MET A 51 1.72 0.46 -7.93
N ALA A 52 0.86 0.84 -8.87
CA ALA A 52 1.10 1.96 -9.77
C ALA A 52 1.21 3.29 -9.00
N LEU A 53 0.39 3.53 -7.98
CA LEU A 53 0.49 4.73 -7.14
C LEU A 53 1.85 4.82 -6.46
N ARG A 54 2.30 3.72 -5.83
CA ARG A 54 3.59 3.68 -5.12
C ARG A 54 4.77 3.92 -6.07
N GLN A 55 4.67 3.42 -7.30
CA GLN A 55 5.71 3.62 -8.32
C GLN A 55 5.71 5.04 -8.90
N LYS A 56 4.53 5.58 -9.26
CA LYS A 56 4.39 6.88 -9.93
C LYS A 56 4.59 8.06 -9.01
N TYR A 57 4.21 7.94 -7.74
CA TYR A 57 4.23 9.05 -6.77
C TYR A 57 5.05 8.71 -5.53
N PRO A 58 6.38 8.54 -5.66
CA PRO A 58 7.23 8.13 -4.55
C PRO A 58 7.30 9.16 -3.41
N THR A 59 7.09 10.44 -3.72
CA THR A 59 7.13 11.56 -2.76
C THR A 59 5.77 11.86 -2.12
N ALA A 60 4.67 11.25 -2.58
CA ALA A 60 3.34 11.39 -1.99
C ALA A 60 3.22 10.49 -0.75
N ILE A 61 3.97 10.82 0.31
CA ILE A 61 4.19 9.96 1.48
C ILE A 61 2.90 9.53 2.15
N GLU A 62 1.97 10.46 2.36
CA GLU A 62 0.71 10.16 3.04
C GLU A 62 -0.19 9.26 2.17
N ALA A 63 -0.26 9.50 0.87
CA ALA A 63 -0.99 8.63 -0.05
C ALA A 63 -0.39 7.21 -0.07
N ARG A 64 0.95 7.10 -0.04
CA ARG A 64 1.63 5.79 0.05
C ARG A 64 1.35 5.07 1.35
N ARG A 65 1.29 5.78 2.48
CA ARG A 65 0.94 5.20 3.78
C ARG A 65 -0.47 4.61 3.75
N GLN A 66 -1.43 5.37 3.24
CA GLN A 66 -2.81 4.90 3.09
C GLN A 66 -2.93 3.75 2.09
N ALA A 67 -2.13 3.76 1.02
CA ALA A 67 -2.08 2.71 0.02
C ALA A 67 -1.64 1.35 0.60
N ILE A 68 -0.69 1.35 1.54
CA ILE A 68 -0.26 0.14 2.26
C ILE A 68 -1.43 -0.42 3.09
N LEU A 69 -2.09 0.42 3.88
CA LEU A 69 -3.24 0.00 4.70
C LEU A 69 -4.41 -0.51 3.85
N LEU A 70 -4.64 0.13 2.70
CA LEU A 70 -5.67 -0.31 1.76
C LEU A 70 -5.32 -1.65 1.13
N LEU A 71 -4.05 -1.92 0.82
CA LEU A 71 -3.60 -3.21 0.31
C LEU A 71 -3.91 -4.34 1.30
N ASP A 72 -3.63 -4.13 2.59
CA ASP A 72 -3.96 -5.12 3.63
C ASP A 72 -5.47 -5.40 3.64
N SER A 73 -6.28 -4.34 3.54
CA SER A 73 -7.75 -4.46 3.47
C SER A 73 -8.22 -5.22 2.21
N ILE A 74 -7.57 -4.99 1.07
CA ILE A 74 -7.84 -5.69 -0.19
C ILE A 74 -7.57 -7.19 -0.02
N GLU A 75 -6.40 -7.57 0.51
CA GLU A 75 -6.06 -8.98 0.69
C GLU A 75 -6.98 -9.67 1.69
N MET A 76 -7.30 -9.01 2.81
CA MET A 76 -8.22 -9.55 3.81
C MET A 76 -9.61 -9.79 3.24
N THR A 77 -10.14 -8.84 2.46
CA THR A 77 -11.48 -8.94 1.88
C THR A 77 -11.51 -9.99 0.76
N ALA A 78 -10.48 -10.02 -0.11
CA ALA A 78 -10.34 -11.05 -1.14
C ALA A 78 -10.25 -12.46 -0.54
N ALA A 79 -9.52 -12.63 0.57
CA ALA A 79 -9.45 -13.89 1.29
C ALA A 79 -10.80 -14.28 1.91
N ALA A 80 -11.50 -13.33 2.53
CA ALA A 80 -12.83 -13.55 3.09
C ALA A 80 -13.86 -13.98 2.02
N ASP A 81 -13.86 -13.31 0.88
CA ASP A 81 -14.73 -13.67 -0.26
C ASP A 81 -14.36 -15.02 -0.86
N SER A 82 -13.05 -15.32 -0.98
CA SER A 82 -12.59 -16.64 -1.41
C SER A 82 -13.05 -17.73 -0.46
N MET A 83 -12.97 -17.52 0.87
CA MET A 83 -13.51 -18.48 1.84
C MET A 83 -15.02 -18.63 1.72
N LYS A 84 -15.76 -17.53 1.60
CA LYS A 84 -17.22 -17.57 1.47
C LYS A 84 -17.68 -18.34 0.23
N ASN A 85 -16.95 -18.18 -0.87
CA ASN A 85 -17.29 -18.78 -2.16
C ASN A 85 -16.63 -20.14 -2.38
N ALA A 86 -15.61 -20.49 -1.60
CA ALA A 86 -15.00 -21.82 -1.64
C ALA A 86 -16.08 -22.87 -1.32
N GLN A 87 -16.05 -23.96 -2.05
CA GLN A 87 -16.80 -25.18 -1.76
C GLN A 87 -15.89 -26.38 -2.04
N GLY A 88 -16.03 -27.48 -1.29
CA GLY A 88 -15.21 -28.68 -1.47
C GLY A 88 -13.72 -28.49 -1.14
N GLU A 89 -12.83 -29.06 -1.96
CA GLU A 89 -11.37 -29.12 -1.74
C GLU A 89 -10.66 -27.76 -1.54
N GLU A 90 -11.29 -26.66 -1.95
CA GLU A 90 -10.75 -25.31 -1.79
C GLU A 90 -10.79 -24.83 -0.32
N TRP A 91 -11.78 -25.27 0.47
CA TRP A 91 -11.81 -25.05 1.91
C TRP A 91 -10.64 -25.73 2.61
N GLU A 92 -10.29 -26.95 2.20
CA GLU A 92 -9.15 -27.70 2.74
C GLU A 92 -7.84 -26.90 2.54
N ARG A 93 -7.65 -26.34 1.33
CA ARG A 93 -6.47 -25.51 1.04
C ARG A 93 -6.43 -24.20 1.83
N LEU A 94 -7.58 -23.53 1.98
CA LEU A 94 -7.67 -22.29 2.77
C LEU A 94 -7.43 -22.56 4.26
N HIS A 95 -7.94 -23.68 4.79
CA HIS A 95 -7.68 -24.13 6.15
C HIS A 95 -6.18 -24.34 6.40
N ILE A 96 -5.48 -24.98 5.47
CA ILE A 96 -4.01 -25.18 5.56
C ILE A 96 -3.26 -23.83 5.57
N LYS A 97 -3.67 -22.88 4.72
CA LYS A 97 -3.06 -21.53 4.72
C LYS A 97 -3.30 -20.79 6.03
N GLN A 98 -4.53 -20.85 6.57
CA GLN A 98 -4.85 -20.23 7.86
C GLN A 98 -3.95 -20.77 8.98
N GLN A 99 -3.80 -22.10 9.08
CA GLN A 99 -2.92 -22.73 10.05
C GLN A 99 -1.44 -22.31 9.91
N PHE A 100 -0.98 -22.03 8.69
CA PHE A 100 0.37 -21.49 8.47
C PHE A 100 0.50 -20.07 9.02
N PHE A 101 -0.46 -19.19 8.74
CA PHE A 101 -0.44 -17.82 9.27
C PHE A 101 -0.53 -17.79 10.80
N GLU A 102 -1.38 -18.62 11.40
CA GLU A 102 -1.52 -18.69 12.86
C GLU A 102 -0.22 -19.17 13.53
N ARG A 103 0.47 -20.18 12.96
CA ARG A 103 1.78 -20.61 13.46
C ARG A 103 2.81 -19.49 13.37
N LYS A 104 2.87 -18.79 12.24
CA LYS A 104 3.79 -17.68 12.07
C LYS A 104 3.53 -16.55 13.06
N LEU A 105 2.27 -16.20 13.30
CA LEU A 105 1.87 -15.26 14.35
C LEU A 105 2.32 -15.69 15.75
N LEU A 106 2.25 -16.98 16.07
CA LEU A 106 2.72 -17.52 17.34
C LEU A 106 4.25 -17.49 17.46
N GLU A 107 4.96 -17.77 16.38
CA GLU A 107 6.42 -17.68 16.32
C GLU A 107 6.91 -16.24 16.48
N ASP A 108 6.27 -15.29 15.79
CA ASP A 108 6.60 -13.87 15.90
C ASP A 108 6.33 -13.37 17.33
N LYS A 109 5.18 -13.74 17.93
CA LYS A 109 4.89 -13.44 19.35
C LYS A 109 5.89 -14.04 20.34
N LYS A 110 6.44 -15.22 20.04
CA LYS A 110 7.49 -15.82 20.88
C LYS A 110 8.80 -15.05 20.77
N LYS A 111 9.20 -14.66 19.57
CA LYS A 111 10.41 -13.84 19.35
C LYS A 111 10.31 -12.49 20.02
N ASP A 112 9.12 -11.88 20.05
CA ASP A 112 8.91 -10.60 20.73
C ASP A 112 8.95 -10.71 22.27
N ALA A 113 8.89 -11.93 22.81
CA ALA A 113 8.88 -12.21 24.25
C ALA A 113 10.25 -12.66 24.81
N GLU A 114 11.25 -12.86 23.95
CA GLU A 114 12.65 -13.19 24.28
C GLU A 114 13.56 -11.94 24.21
#